data_AF-A0A7V8DQA0-F1
#
_entry.id   AF-A0A7V8DQA0-F1
#
_cell.length_a   1.000
_cell.length_b   1.000
_cell.length_c   1.000
_cell.angle_alpha   90.00
_cell.angle_beta   90.00
_cell.angle_gamma   90.00
#
_symmetry.space_group_name_H-M   'P 1'
#
loop_
_entity.id
_entity.type
_entity.pdbx_description
1 polymer ?
#
loop_
_entity_poly.entity_id
_entity_poly.type
_entity_poly.pdbx_seq_one_letter_code
_entity_poly.pdbx_strand_id
1 'polypeptide(L)'
;MIVIGGDAMKKLTRYFFEGLLFLVPLVVTLYVLWVVFKKIDGLFQFSLPGLGLLVTLATITTVGFIASNFFTRWIILIVDNLFRRVPLVKMIYSALKDLVAAFVGDKKSFQQPVMIELMPGSNVLVLGFITQESLQQFGMTDSVAVYLPQSYNFAGNLIIVPKNQVTPLTVDSGQVMAFIVSGGITAK
;
A
#
# COMPACT_ATOMS: atom_id res chain seq x y z
N MET A 1 -46.12 32.39 -8.48
CA MET A 1 -45.80 30.99 -8.82
C MET A 1 -44.45 30.67 -8.21
N ILE A 2 -44.43 29.95 -7.09
CA ILE A 2 -43.31 29.86 -6.16
C ILE A 2 -42.45 28.63 -6.53
N VAL A 3 -41.25 28.88 -7.05
CA VAL A 3 -40.21 27.85 -7.31
C VAL A 3 -39.40 27.65 -6.03
N ILE A 4 -39.98 26.99 -5.01
CA ILE A 4 -39.28 26.69 -3.74
C ILE A 4 -38.95 25.19 -3.57
N GLY A 5 -39.57 24.30 -4.36
CA GLY A 5 -39.38 22.84 -4.20
C GLY A 5 -38.02 22.30 -4.67
N GLY A 6 -37.40 22.90 -5.69
CA GLY A 6 -36.16 22.38 -6.28
C GLY A 6 -34.92 22.54 -5.40
N ASP A 7 -34.85 23.63 -4.64
CA ASP A 7 -33.67 23.97 -3.83
C ASP A 7 -33.65 23.19 -2.50
N ALA A 8 -34.82 22.94 -1.92
CA ALA A 8 -34.98 22.06 -0.77
C ALA A 8 -34.64 20.61 -1.11
N MET A 9 -35.09 20.12 -2.29
CA MET A 9 -34.77 18.77 -2.76
C MET A 9 -33.26 18.61 -3.00
N LYS A 10 -32.62 19.59 -3.66
CA LYS A 10 -31.16 19.58 -3.88
C LYS A 10 -30.36 19.56 -2.57
N LYS A 11 -30.78 20.33 -1.56
CA LYS A 11 -30.15 20.33 -0.23
C LYS A 11 -30.33 18.99 0.48
N LEU A 12 -31.53 18.41 0.43
CA LEU A 12 -31.82 17.10 1.03
C LEU A 12 -30.98 15.99 0.37
N THR A 13 -30.90 15.97 -0.96
CA THR A 13 -30.07 15.00 -1.69
C THR A 13 -28.59 15.18 -1.35
N ARG A 14 -28.10 16.42 -1.23
CA ARG A 14 -26.72 16.69 -0.84
C ARG A 14 -26.40 16.12 0.55
N TYR A 15 -27.24 16.41 1.54
CA TYR A 15 -27.03 15.89 2.90
C TYR A 15 -27.13 14.36 2.96
N PHE A 16 -28.01 13.74 2.15
CA PHE A 16 -28.07 12.29 2.03
C PHE A 16 -26.75 11.72 1.47
N PHE A 17 -26.21 12.27 0.38
CA PHE A 17 -24.96 11.78 -0.21
C PHE A 17 -23.73 12.06 0.67
N GLU A 18 -23.67 13.21 1.32
CA GLU A 18 -22.60 13.53 2.30
C GLU A 18 -22.64 12.56 3.49
N GLY A 19 -23.83 12.31 4.05
CA GLY A 19 -24.03 11.35 5.13
C GLY A 19 -23.74 9.92 4.70
N LEU A 20 -24.16 9.52 3.49
CA LEU A 20 -23.86 8.23 2.91
C LEU A 20 -22.35 8.04 2.75
N LEU A 21 -21.65 9.02 2.18
CA LEU A 21 -20.21 8.94 1.95
C LEU A 21 -19.42 8.84 3.27
N PHE A 22 -19.90 9.51 4.32
CA PHE A 22 -19.32 9.40 5.67
C PHE A 22 -19.60 8.05 6.33
N LEU A 23 -20.80 7.49 6.15
CA LEU A 23 -21.21 6.22 6.75
C LEU A 23 -20.64 4.99 6.04
N VAL A 24 -20.39 5.07 4.73
CA VAL A 24 -19.90 3.95 3.91
C VAL A 24 -18.64 3.30 4.51
N PRO A 25 -17.56 4.04 4.86
CA PRO A 25 -16.37 3.44 5.48
C PRO A 25 -16.68 2.69 6.79
N LEU A 26 -17.57 3.24 7.62
CA LEU A 26 -17.95 2.63 8.90
C LEU A 26 -18.71 1.32 8.67
N VAL A 27 -19.71 1.35 7.79
CA VAL A 27 -20.54 0.17 7.47
C VAL A 27 -19.69 -0.92 6.81
N VAL A 28 -18.80 -0.56 5.88
CA VAL A 28 -17.89 -1.51 5.25
C VAL A 28 -16.98 -2.18 6.28
N THR A 29 -16.40 -1.39 7.21
CA THR A 29 -15.55 -1.93 8.27
C THR A 29 -16.31 -2.92 9.16
N LEU A 30 -17.51 -2.54 9.63
CA LEU A 30 -18.36 -3.41 10.45
C LEU A 30 -18.80 -4.68 9.69
N TYR A 31 -19.11 -4.54 8.41
CA TYR A 31 -19.49 -5.67 7.55
C TYR A 31 -18.34 -6.66 7.36
N VAL A 32 -17.12 -6.17 7.06
CA VAL A 32 -15.93 -7.02 6.92
C VAL A 32 -15.65 -7.77 8.21
N LEU A 33 -15.67 -7.09 9.37
CA LEU A 33 -15.51 -7.73 10.67
C LEU A 33 -16.55 -8.83 10.88
N TRP A 34 -17.82 -8.54 10.62
CA TRP A 34 -18.91 -9.50 10.75
C TRP A 34 -18.73 -10.75 9.86
N VAL A 35 -18.31 -10.57 8.60
CA VAL A 35 -18.05 -11.69 7.67
C VAL A 35 -16.89 -12.55 8.16
N VAL A 36 -15.80 -11.94 8.59
CA VAL A 36 -14.62 -12.65 9.10
C VAL A 36 -15.00 -13.48 10.33
N PHE A 37 -15.73 -12.90 11.29
CA PHE A 37 -16.18 -13.65 12.47
C PHE A 37 -17.06 -14.84 12.10
N LYS A 38 -18.07 -14.64 11.25
CA LYS A 38 -18.98 -15.72 10.85
C LYS A 38 -18.26 -16.87 10.14
N LYS A 39 -17.25 -16.56 9.31
CA LYS A 39 -16.45 -17.57 8.62
C LYS A 39 -15.58 -18.38 9.60
N ILE A 40 -15.01 -17.72 10.61
CA ILE A 40 -14.16 -18.37 11.61
C ILE A 40 -15.01 -19.18 12.60
N ASP A 41 -16.12 -18.64 13.11
CA ASP A 41 -17.06 -19.38 13.97
C ASP A 41 -17.58 -20.64 13.27
N GLY A 42 -17.87 -20.54 11.97
CA GLY A 42 -18.32 -21.67 11.15
C GLY A 42 -17.26 -22.75 10.89
N LEU A 43 -15.96 -22.39 10.90
CA LEU A 43 -14.85 -23.34 10.74
C LEU A 43 -14.62 -24.20 11.98
N PHE A 44 -14.89 -23.66 13.17
CA PHE A 44 -14.54 -24.30 14.44
C PHE A 44 -15.75 -24.75 15.27
N GLN A 45 -16.99 -24.50 14.81
CA GLN A 45 -18.25 -24.90 15.47
C GLN A 45 -18.31 -24.51 16.96
N PHE A 46 -17.85 -23.31 17.32
CA PHE A 46 -17.83 -22.89 18.72
C PHE A 46 -19.24 -22.62 19.25
N SER A 47 -19.59 -23.22 20.40
CA SER A 47 -20.90 -23.08 21.05
C SER A 47 -21.07 -21.77 21.85
N LEU A 48 -19.97 -21.07 22.16
CA LEU A 48 -20.00 -19.81 22.90
C LEU A 48 -19.82 -18.60 21.95
N PRO A 49 -20.74 -17.63 21.95
CA PRO A 49 -20.58 -16.37 21.22
C PRO A 49 -19.32 -15.63 21.69
N GLY A 50 -18.44 -15.22 20.77
CA GLY A 50 -17.24 -14.44 21.07
C GLY A 50 -15.92 -15.24 21.18
N LEU A 51 -15.98 -16.58 21.22
CA LEU A 51 -14.77 -17.41 21.14
C LEU A 51 -14.06 -17.28 19.79
N GLY A 52 -14.81 -17.17 18.69
CA GLY A 52 -14.22 -16.92 17.38
C GLY A 52 -13.41 -15.62 17.33
N LEU A 53 -13.82 -14.59 18.06
CA LEU A 53 -13.08 -13.32 18.12
C LEU A 53 -11.73 -13.51 18.81
N LEU A 54 -11.68 -14.21 19.94
CA LEU A 54 -10.43 -14.53 20.63
C LEU A 54 -9.53 -15.44 19.79
N VAL A 55 -10.09 -16.45 19.13
CA VAL A 55 -9.34 -17.35 18.24
C VAL A 55 -8.84 -16.62 16.99
N THR A 56 -9.62 -15.70 16.44
CA THR A 56 -9.20 -14.84 15.31
C THR A 56 -8.05 -13.95 15.70
N LEU A 57 -8.19 -13.22 16.83
CA LEU A 57 -7.13 -12.38 17.37
C LEU A 57 -5.88 -13.19 17.67
N ALA A 58 -6.02 -14.35 18.33
CA ALA A 58 -4.90 -15.25 18.60
C ALA A 58 -4.24 -15.71 17.30
N THR A 59 -5.01 -16.15 16.29
CA THR A 59 -4.49 -16.63 15.00
C THR A 59 -3.76 -15.52 14.24
N ILE A 60 -4.37 -14.35 14.08
CA ILE A 60 -3.75 -13.21 13.39
C ILE A 60 -2.49 -12.77 14.13
N THR A 61 -2.55 -12.70 15.47
CA THR A 61 -1.38 -12.33 16.30
C THR A 61 -0.28 -13.38 16.21
N THR A 62 -0.60 -14.67 16.22
CA THR A 62 0.37 -15.76 16.07
C THR A 62 0.97 -15.77 14.67
N VAL A 63 0.17 -15.59 13.61
CA VAL A 63 0.67 -15.46 12.23
C VAL A 63 1.57 -14.23 12.10
N GLY A 64 1.17 -13.08 12.65
CA GLY A 64 1.97 -11.87 12.69
C GLY A 64 3.27 -12.03 13.49
N PHE A 65 3.22 -12.73 14.62
CA PHE A 65 4.37 -13.04 15.46
C PHE A 65 5.34 -14.02 14.78
N ILE A 66 4.83 -15.04 14.10
CA ILE A 66 5.66 -15.96 13.31
C ILE A 66 6.30 -15.22 12.14
N ALA A 67 5.54 -14.34 11.47
CA ALA A 67 6.04 -13.53 10.36
C ALA A 67 7.14 -12.54 10.82
N SER A 68 6.99 -11.93 12.01
CA SER A 68 7.93 -10.95 12.56
C SER A 68 9.17 -11.59 13.20
N ASN A 69 9.07 -12.83 13.67
CA ASN A 69 10.20 -13.52 14.29
C ASN A 69 11.04 -14.31 13.26
N PHE A 70 12.31 -14.58 13.59
CA PHE A 70 13.36 -15.15 12.73
C PHE A 70 13.03 -16.48 11.98
N PHE A 71 11.88 -17.12 12.26
CA PHE A 71 11.40 -18.35 11.63
C PHE A 71 11.01 -18.18 10.15
N THR A 72 10.65 -16.96 9.74
CA THR A 72 10.32 -16.64 8.34
C THR A 72 11.48 -16.95 7.39
N ARG A 73 12.74 -16.72 7.82
CA ARG A 73 13.93 -17.04 7.02
C ARG A 73 14.09 -18.55 6.78
N TRP A 74 13.83 -19.38 7.79
CA TRP A 74 13.94 -20.84 7.67
C TRP A 74 12.85 -21.44 6.76
N ILE A 75 11.61 -20.97 6.90
CA ILE A 75 10.49 -21.41 6.04
C ILE A 75 10.73 -21.00 4.58
N ILE A 76 11.16 -19.75 4.36
CA ILE A 76 11.53 -19.26 3.04
C ILE A 76 12.63 -20.13 2.40
N LEU A 77 13.64 -20.55 3.17
CA LEU A 77 14.72 -21.40 2.65
C LEU A 77 14.23 -22.79 2.25
N ILE A 78 13.29 -23.39 2.99
CA ILE A 78 12.68 -24.68 2.64
C ILE A 78 11.87 -24.57 1.34
N VAL A 79 11.06 -23.51 1.22
CA VAL A 79 10.23 -23.23 0.04
C VAL A 79 11.10 -22.93 -1.18
N ASP A 80 12.14 -22.10 -1.03
CA ASP A 80 13.11 -21.79 -2.08
C ASP A 80 13.85 -23.05 -2.54
N ASN A 81 14.17 -23.98 -1.64
CA ASN A 81 14.86 -25.23 -1.97
C ASN A 81 13.93 -26.24 -2.67
N LEU A 82 12.64 -26.25 -2.32
CA LEU A 82 11.63 -27.06 -3.01
C LEU A 82 11.43 -26.59 -4.45
N PHE A 83 11.37 -25.27 -4.66
CA PHE A 83 11.16 -24.68 -5.99
C PHE A 83 12.43 -24.58 -6.85
N ARG A 84 13.63 -24.83 -6.31
CA ARG A 84 14.88 -24.91 -7.10
C ARG A 84 14.83 -25.94 -8.23
N ARG A 85 14.03 -27.01 -8.09
CA ARG A 85 13.90 -28.07 -9.10
C ARG A 85 12.99 -27.71 -10.27
N VAL A 86 12.26 -26.59 -10.19
CA VAL A 86 11.33 -26.15 -11.24
C VAL A 86 11.62 -24.67 -11.57
N PRO A 87 12.52 -24.39 -12.53
CA PRO A 87 13.06 -23.05 -12.79
C PRO A 87 12.00 -21.99 -13.06
N LEU A 88 10.91 -22.36 -13.75
CA LEU A 88 9.80 -21.45 -14.07
C LEU A 88 9.05 -20.99 -12.82
N VAL A 89 8.76 -21.92 -11.91
CA VAL A 89 8.00 -21.64 -10.68
C VAL A 89 8.81 -20.75 -9.75
N LYS A 90 10.13 -20.97 -9.68
CA LYS A 90 11.05 -20.13 -8.92
C LYS A 90 11.03 -18.68 -9.43
N MET A 91 11.07 -18.43 -10.74
CA MET A 91 11.01 -17.06 -11.29
C MET A 91 9.71 -16.34 -10.90
N ILE A 92 8.57 -17.00 -11.05
CA ILE A 92 7.25 -16.42 -10.73
C ILE A 92 7.12 -16.17 -9.22
N TYR A 93 7.52 -17.15 -8.40
CA TYR A 93 7.50 -17.02 -6.94
C TYR A 93 8.43 -15.92 -6.43
N SER A 94 9.66 -15.82 -6.96
CA SER A 94 10.59 -14.76 -6.60
C SER A 94 10.08 -13.39 -7.00
N ALA A 95 9.53 -13.21 -8.21
CA ALA A 95 8.96 -11.94 -8.63
C ALA A 95 7.76 -11.52 -7.76
N LEU A 96 6.88 -12.46 -7.40
CA LEU A 96 5.76 -12.20 -6.50
C LEU A 96 6.23 -11.89 -5.07
N LYS A 97 7.24 -12.61 -4.58
CA LYS A 97 7.85 -12.37 -3.27
C LYS A 97 8.52 -11.00 -3.21
N ASP A 98 9.23 -10.60 -4.26
CA ASP A 98 9.87 -9.29 -4.36
C ASP A 98 8.83 -8.17 -4.42
N LEU A 99 7.73 -8.38 -5.16
CA LEU A 99 6.59 -7.48 -5.19
C LEU A 99 5.97 -7.35 -3.80
N VAL A 100 5.61 -8.46 -3.15
CA VAL A 100 5.01 -8.44 -1.80
C VAL A 100 5.98 -7.86 -0.77
N ALA A 101 7.28 -8.17 -0.84
CA ALA A 101 8.30 -7.63 0.04
C ALA A 101 8.48 -6.11 -0.15
N ALA A 102 8.31 -5.59 -1.37
CA ALA A 102 8.31 -4.15 -1.61
C ALA A 102 7.14 -3.42 -0.92
N PHE A 103 6.01 -4.11 -0.70
CA PHE A 103 4.83 -3.54 -0.03
C PHE A 103 4.73 -3.85 1.47
N VAL A 104 5.23 -5.01 1.92
CA VAL A 104 5.04 -5.53 3.30
C VAL A 104 6.35 -5.52 4.11
N GLY A 105 7.51 -5.48 3.44
CA GLY A 105 8.82 -5.58 4.07
C GLY A 105 9.18 -4.33 4.86
N ASP A 106 9.31 -4.51 6.17
CA ASP A 106 9.93 -3.58 7.10
C ASP A 106 11.19 -2.96 6.49
N LYS A 107 11.11 -1.65 6.22
CA LYS A 107 12.22 -0.74 5.91
C LYS A 107 13.06 -1.09 4.66
N LYS A 108 12.70 -0.54 3.48
CA LYS A 108 13.67 0.13 2.54
C LYS A 108 13.12 0.59 1.19
N SER A 109 12.06 0.01 0.62
CA SER A 109 11.73 0.30 -0.79
C SER A 109 11.00 1.63 -1.07
N PHE A 110 10.46 2.31 -0.05
CA PHE A 110 9.83 3.64 -0.20
C PHE A 110 10.25 4.63 0.89
N GLN A 111 11.44 4.45 1.49
CA GLN A 111 11.81 5.21 2.69
C GLN A 111 12.32 6.61 2.42
N GLN A 112 12.78 6.88 1.20
CA GLN A 112 13.38 8.15 0.86
C GLN A 112 12.48 8.88 -0.13
N PRO A 113 11.54 9.71 0.37
CA PRO A 113 10.79 10.60 -0.49
C PRO A 113 11.75 11.57 -1.14
N VAL A 114 11.56 11.79 -2.43
CA VAL A 114 12.41 12.66 -3.23
C VAL A 114 11.57 13.55 -4.12
N MET A 115 12.15 14.70 -4.41
CA MET A 115 11.70 15.61 -5.45
C MET A 115 12.65 15.47 -6.63
N ILE A 116 12.07 15.32 -7.82
CA ILE A 116 12.79 14.99 -9.05
C ILE A 116 12.52 16.09 -10.04
N GLU A 117 13.58 16.61 -10.62
CA GLU A 117 13.52 17.49 -11.76
C GLU A 117 13.45 16.64 -13.05
N LEU A 118 12.36 16.73 -13.82
CA LEU A 118 12.20 15.90 -15.03
C LEU A 118 13.13 16.30 -16.18
N MET A 119 13.53 17.57 -16.22
CA MET A 119 14.43 18.12 -17.22
C MET A 119 15.38 19.10 -16.51
N PRO A 120 16.70 19.02 -16.72
CA PRO A 120 17.64 19.95 -16.11
C PRO A 120 17.28 21.42 -16.37
N GLY A 121 17.19 22.23 -15.32
CA GLY A 121 16.78 23.63 -15.36
C GLY A 121 15.26 23.88 -15.37
N SER A 122 14.44 22.85 -15.11
CA SER A 122 12.98 22.94 -15.09
C SER A 122 12.45 23.24 -13.69
N ASN A 123 11.47 24.14 -13.62
CA ASN A 123 10.69 24.38 -12.40
C ASN A 123 9.57 23.33 -12.20
N VAL A 124 9.43 22.37 -13.11
CA VAL A 124 8.44 21.29 -13.01
C VAL A 124 9.07 20.12 -12.26
N LEU A 125 8.53 19.86 -11.07
CA LEU A 125 9.05 18.91 -10.13
C LEU A 125 8.05 17.78 -9.91
N VAL A 126 8.56 16.56 -9.75
CA VAL A 126 7.75 15.37 -9.49
C VAL A 126 8.18 14.75 -8.17
N LEU A 127 7.21 14.34 -7.37
CA LEU A 127 7.46 13.63 -6.12
C LEU A 127 7.50 12.12 -6.38
N GLY A 128 8.44 11.45 -5.74
CA GLY A 128 8.59 10.01 -5.83
C GLY A 128 9.38 9.44 -4.67
N PHE A 129 9.77 8.18 -4.79
CA PHE A 129 10.50 7.45 -3.77
C PHE A 129 11.65 6.70 -4.41
N ILE A 130 12.88 6.85 -3.89
CA ILE A 130 14.00 6.05 -4.36
C ILE A 130 13.73 4.59 -3.99
N THR A 131 13.66 3.73 -5.00
CA THR A 131 13.54 2.28 -4.84
C THR A 131 14.89 1.58 -4.95
N GLN A 132 15.87 2.20 -5.64
CA GLN A 132 17.23 1.68 -5.78
C GLN A 132 18.25 2.80 -5.99
N GLU A 133 19.28 2.87 -5.13
CA GLU A 133 20.32 3.90 -5.16
C GLU A 133 21.46 3.64 -6.17
N SER A 134 21.58 2.40 -6.63
CA SER A 134 22.65 1.98 -7.55
C SER A 134 22.12 1.03 -8.62
N LEU A 135 22.34 1.40 -9.87
CA LEU A 135 21.96 0.62 -11.05
C LEU A 135 23.20 0.06 -11.78
N GLN A 136 24.27 -0.26 -11.04
CA GLN A 136 25.50 -0.86 -11.57
C GLN A 136 25.26 -2.12 -12.42
N GLN A 137 24.29 -2.95 -12.03
CA GLN A 137 23.92 -4.16 -12.79
C GLN A 137 23.40 -3.87 -14.20
N PHE A 138 23.00 -2.62 -14.47
CA PHE A 138 22.56 -2.13 -15.77
C PHE A 138 23.59 -1.18 -16.42
N GLY A 139 24.80 -1.06 -15.86
CA GLY A 139 25.84 -0.15 -16.35
C GLY A 139 25.56 1.35 -16.08
N MET A 140 24.59 1.67 -15.21
CA MET A 140 24.16 3.03 -14.90
C MET A 140 24.59 3.43 -13.49
N THR A 141 25.86 3.79 -13.30
CA THR A 141 26.47 4.09 -11.99
C THR A 141 25.96 5.38 -11.34
N ASP A 142 25.63 6.37 -12.16
CA ASP A 142 25.25 7.72 -11.72
C ASP A 142 23.74 7.98 -11.77
N SER A 143 22.95 6.90 -11.84
CA SER A 143 21.50 6.96 -11.89
C SER A 143 20.88 6.17 -10.74
N VAL A 144 19.67 6.59 -10.38
CA VAL A 144 18.84 5.92 -9.37
C VAL A 144 17.51 5.54 -9.99
N ALA A 145 16.91 4.46 -9.48
CA ALA A 145 15.55 4.12 -9.83
C ALA A 145 14.60 4.75 -8.82
N VAL A 146 13.59 5.42 -9.34
CA VAL A 146 12.60 6.16 -8.57
C VAL A 146 11.22 5.70 -8.96
N TYR A 147 10.40 5.39 -7.96
CA TYR A 147 8.99 5.09 -8.14
C TYR A 147 8.16 6.37 -8.04
N LEU A 148 7.29 6.58 -9.02
CA LEU A 148 6.34 7.68 -9.11
C LEU A 148 4.92 7.16 -8.91
N PRO A 149 4.31 7.32 -7.73
CA PRO A 149 2.92 6.97 -7.53
C PRO A 149 1.99 7.84 -8.38
N GLN A 150 0.87 7.27 -8.83
CA GLN A 150 -0.19 7.99 -9.54
C GLN A 150 -1.29 8.45 -8.59
N SER A 151 -1.75 9.69 -8.72
CA SER A 151 -2.88 10.22 -7.94
C SER A 151 -4.18 9.48 -8.26
N TYR A 152 -5.02 9.27 -7.26
CA TYR A 152 -6.30 8.53 -7.35
C TYR A 152 -6.18 7.09 -7.87
N ASN A 153 -4.98 6.53 -7.86
CA ASN A 153 -4.72 5.17 -8.30
C ASN A 153 -3.70 4.50 -7.37
N PHE A 154 -3.74 3.17 -7.30
CA PHE A 154 -2.72 2.37 -6.63
C PHE A 154 -1.80 1.75 -7.70
N ALA A 155 -1.19 2.63 -8.48
CA ALA A 155 -0.27 2.32 -9.57
C ALA A 155 0.83 3.38 -9.60
N GLY A 156 1.87 3.14 -10.40
CA GLY A 156 2.95 4.09 -10.54
C GLY A 156 3.89 3.74 -11.68
N ASN A 157 4.78 4.68 -11.97
CA ASN A 157 5.82 4.50 -12.97
C ASN A 157 7.17 4.29 -12.28
N LEU A 158 7.97 3.39 -12.83
CA LEU A 158 9.40 3.34 -12.56
C LEU A 158 10.09 4.30 -13.53
N ILE A 159 10.91 5.21 -13.02
CA ILE A 159 11.80 6.02 -13.85
C ILE A 159 13.25 5.86 -13.37
N ILE A 160 14.17 6.06 -14.29
CA ILE A 160 15.61 6.11 -14.01
C ILE A 160 16.06 7.53 -14.27
N VAL A 161 16.64 8.16 -13.25
CA VAL A 161 17.09 9.55 -13.32
C VAL A 161 18.51 9.70 -12.81
N PRO A 162 19.30 10.63 -13.37
CA PRO A 162 20.61 10.98 -12.83
C PRO A 162 20.52 11.44 -11.38
N LYS A 163 21.52 11.07 -10.56
CA LYS A 163 21.57 11.42 -9.13
C LYS A 163 21.51 12.93 -8.87
N ASN A 164 22.01 13.76 -9.79
CA ASN A 164 22.01 15.21 -9.66
C ASN A 164 20.63 15.86 -9.87
N GLN A 165 19.65 15.15 -10.41
CA GLN A 165 18.25 15.63 -10.59
C GLN A 165 17.35 15.23 -9.41
N VAL A 166 17.91 14.57 -8.40
CA VAL A 166 17.14 14.02 -7.28
C VAL A 166 17.50 14.77 -6.00
N THR A 167 16.49 15.38 -5.39
CA THR A 167 16.61 16.08 -4.12
C THR A 167 15.86 15.30 -3.04
N PRO A 168 16.55 14.77 -2.01
CA PRO A 168 15.90 14.13 -0.86
C PRO A 168 14.99 15.10 -0.11
N LEU A 169 13.81 14.61 0.28
CA LEU A 169 12.89 15.34 1.14
C LEU A 169 13.06 14.89 2.59
N THR A 170 12.93 15.85 3.52
CA THR A 170 12.95 15.60 4.97
C THR A 170 11.58 15.25 5.54
N VAL A 171 10.53 15.33 4.72
CA VAL A 171 9.13 15.04 5.08
C VAL A 171 8.95 13.53 5.26
N ASP A 172 8.04 13.14 6.16
CA ASP A 172 7.69 11.74 6.36
C ASP A 172 7.19 11.08 5.06
N SER A 173 7.63 9.83 4.82
CA SER A 173 7.28 9.09 3.60
C SER A 173 5.77 8.88 3.46
N GLY A 174 5.07 8.63 4.57
CA GLY A 174 3.62 8.46 4.60
C GLY A 174 2.87 9.74 4.26
N GLN A 175 3.35 10.88 4.75
CA GLN A 175 2.79 12.20 4.38
C GLN A 175 2.97 12.49 2.88
N VAL A 176 4.16 12.24 2.34
CA VAL A 176 4.41 12.42 0.89
C VAL A 176 3.53 11.48 0.07
N MET A 177 3.36 10.23 0.49
CA MET A 177 2.48 9.27 -0.17
C MET A 177 1.01 9.76 -0.15
N ALA A 178 0.52 10.22 1.01
CA ALA A 178 -0.83 10.76 1.14
C ALA A 178 -1.04 12.00 0.25
N PHE A 179 -0.05 12.88 0.20
CA PHE A 179 -0.07 14.05 -0.67
C PHE A 179 -0.17 13.66 -2.15
N ILE A 180 0.67 12.74 -2.63
CA ILE A 180 0.67 12.28 -4.03
C ILE A 180 -0.65 11.57 -4.37
N VAL A 181 -1.08 10.60 -3.56
CA VAL A 181 -2.28 9.79 -3.84
C VAL A 181 -3.54 10.65 -3.83
N SER A 182 -3.61 11.67 -2.98
CA SER A 182 -4.72 12.63 -2.94
C SER A 182 -4.69 13.68 -4.06
N GLY A 183 -3.69 13.65 -4.95
CA GLY A 183 -3.53 14.66 -6.01
C GLY A 183 -3.14 16.04 -5.47
N GLY A 184 -2.45 16.09 -4.34
CA GLY A 184 -1.94 17.32 -3.72
C GLY A 184 -2.92 18.03 -2.79
N ILE A 185 -4.07 17.43 -2.48
CA ILE A 185 -5.11 18.06 -1.64
C ILE A 185 -4.77 17.91 -0.14
N THR A 186 -4.04 16.85 0.23
CA THR A 186 -3.75 16.52 1.63
C THR A 186 -2.35 17.00 2.00
N ALA A 187 -2.18 18.30 2.27
CA ALA A 187 -1.00 18.85 2.94
C ALA A 187 -1.45 19.58 4.21
N LYS A 188 -1.13 19.01 5.38
CA LYS A 188 -1.22 19.67 6.69
C LYS A 188 0.03 19.34 7.48
#